data_AF-A0AAJ2B8C5-F1
#
_entry.id   AF-A0AAJ2B8C5-F1
#
_cell.length_a   1.000
_cell.length_b   1.000
_cell.length_c   1.000
_cell.angle_alpha   90.00
_cell.angle_beta   90.00
_cell.angle_gamma   90.00
#
_symmetry.space_group_name_H-M   'P 1'
#
loop_
_entity.id
_entity.type
_entity.pdbx_description
1 polymer ?
#
loop_
_entity_poly.entity_id
_entity_poly.type
_entity_poly.pdbx_seq_one_letter_code
_entity_poly.pdbx_strand_id
1 'polypeptide(L)'
;LWAYTSTQFSELRAVVYDFAESRAGAHARTFLKSWHGKLVCDDYSGYKASFQHGITEIGCAAHARRKFFELHANHSSQVAGQALPFFTTLYDIEREAAALDADERRRLRQRRAKPVCDALYEWLMAQRKLVAEGSAIAKALDYSLKRWGALTR
;
A
#
# COMPACT_ATOMS: atom_id res chain seq x y z
N LEU A 1 -15.78 8.49 10.14
CA LEU A 1 -16.16 7.62 9.00
C LEU A 1 -15.06 6.60 8.75
N TRP A 2 -15.41 5.33 8.77
CA TRP A 2 -14.59 4.22 8.31
C TRP A 2 -15.23 3.63 7.04
N ALA A 3 -14.40 3.18 6.11
CA ALA A 3 -14.87 2.57 4.87
C ALA A 3 -14.22 1.19 4.71
N TYR A 4 -15.06 0.17 4.53
CA TYR A 4 -14.63 -1.19 4.28
C TYR A 4 -15.12 -1.60 2.90
N THR A 5 -14.24 -2.22 2.13
CA THR A 5 -14.57 -2.69 0.79
C THR A 5 -14.06 -4.11 0.61
N SER A 6 -14.86 -4.95 -0.03
CA SER A 6 -14.38 -6.24 -0.50
C SER A 6 -13.42 -6.03 -1.68
N THR A 7 -12.52 -6.98 -1.90
CA THR A 7 -11.66 -6.92 -3.08
C THR A 7 -12.48 -7.15 -4.35
N GLN A 8 -12.03 -6.64 -5.49
CA GLN A 8 -12.67 -6.88 -6.79
C GLN A 8 -12.78 -8.37 -7.19
N PHE A 9 -12.07 -9.25 -6.47
CA PHE A 9 -12.05 -10.70 -6.68
C PHE A 9 -12.96 -11.47 -5.72
N SER A 10 -13.62 -10.77 -4.79
CA SER A 10 -14.61 -11.37 -3.92
C SER A 10 -15.94 -11.48 -4.65
N GLU A 11 -16.67 -12.60 -4.44
CA GLU A 11 -18.05 -12.73 -4.89
C GLU A 11 -18.94 -11.65 -4.26
N LEU A 12 -18.69 -11.34 -2.98
CA LEU A 12 -19.32 -10.22 -2.30
C LEU A 12 -18.76 -8.91 -2.87
N ARG A 13 -19.64 -8.06 -3.42
CA ARG A 13 -19.32 -6.69 -3.84
C ARG A 13 -20.00 -5.73 -2.88
N ALA A 14 -19.30 -5.40 -1.80
CA ALA A 14 -19.86 -4.56 -0.74
C ALA A 14 -18.93 -3.40 -0.42
N VAL A 15 -19.55 -2.25 -0.18
CA VAL A 15 -18.92 -1.09 0.44
C VAL A 15 -19.71 -0.77 1.71
N VAL A 16 -19.04 -0.75 2.85
CA VAL A 16 -19.66 -0.43 4.14
C VAL A 16 -19.05 0.86 4.65
N TYR A 17 -19.93 1.81 4.95
CA TYR A 17 -19.61 3.07 5.61
C TYR A 17 -20.03 2.98 7.07
N ASP A 18 -19.06 2.96 7.96
CA ASP A 18 -19.28 2.87 9.40
C ASP A 18 -19.00 4.24 10.06
N PHE A 19 -20.05 4.82 10.64
CA PHE A 19 -20.01 6.14 11.26
C PHE A 19 -19.69 5.98 12.74
N ALA A 20 -18.45 6.36 13.09
CA ALA A 20 -17.97 6.35 14.46
C ALA A 20 -17.66 7.78 14.93
N GLU A 21 -17.82 8.00 16.23
CA GLU A 21 -17.55 9.28 16.91
C GLU A 21 -16.08 9.70 16.87
N SER A 22 -15.17 8.77 16.53
CA SER A 22 -13.74 9.06 16.41
C SER A 22 -13.05 8.15 15.37
N ARG A 23 -11.76 8.43 15.13
CA ARG A 23 -10.86 7.57 14.33
C ARG A 23 -10.11 6.54 15.19
N ALA A 24 -10.51 6.31 16.43
CA ALA A 24 -9.83 5.34 17.29
C ALA A 24 -9.85 3.94 16.68
N GLY A 25 -8.70 3.26 16.72
CA GLY A 25 -8.57 1.89 16.19
C GLY A 25 -9.51 0.85 16.83
N ALA A 26 -10.10 1.17 17.99
CA ALA A 26 -11.14 0.36 18.62
C ALA A 26 -12.34 0.15 17.69
N HIS A 27 -12.75 1.15 16.91
CA HIS A 27 -13.87 1.04 15.97
C HIS A 27 -13.59 0.00 14.87
N ALA A 28 -12.37 0.01 14.30
CA ALA A 28 -11.98 -1.00 13.33
C ALA A 28 -11.95 -2.42 13.92
N ARG A 29 -11.53 -2.57 15.19
CA ARG A 29 -11.58 -3.87 15.88
C ARG A 29 -13.01 -4.31 16.20
N THR A 30 -13.88 -3.39 16.61
CA THR A 30 -15.31 -3.67 16.85
C THR A 30 -16.02 -4.09 15.56
N PHE A 31 -15.68 -3.48 14.43
CA PHE A 31 -16.22 -3.86 13.13
C PHE A 31 -15.73 -5.23 12.68
N LEU A 32 -14.40 -5.44 12.70
CA LEU A 32 -13.78 -6.68 12.22
C LEU A 32 -13.98 -7.87 13.17
N LYS A 33 -14.23 -7.63 14.47
CA LYS A 33 -14.45 -8.65 15.50
C LYS A 33 -13.41 -9.76 15.45
N SER A 34 -13.85 -10.99 15.14
CA SER A 34 -13.05 -12.20 15.03
C SER A 34 -12.67 -12.54 13.58
N TRP A 35 -12.72 -11.57 12.66
CA TRP A 35 -12.30 -11.78 11.28
C TRP A 35 -10.77 -11.89 11.19
N HIS A 36 -10.29 -12.95 10.54
CA HIS A 36 -8.88 -13.22 10.32
C HIS A 36 -8.62 -13.34 8.82
N GLY A 37 -8.01 -12.31 8.24
CA GLY A 37 -7.71 -12.29 6.82
C GLY A 37 -6.66 -11.24 6.47
N LYS A 38 -6.58 -10.89 5.20
CA LYS A 38 -5.62 -9.91 4.67
C LYS A 38 -6.28 -8.54 4.54
N LEU A 39 -5.86 -7.57 5.35
CA LEU A 39 -6.41 -6.22 5.34
C LEU A 39 -5.48 -5.27 4.57
N VAL A 40 -5.97 -4.69 3.48
CA VAL A 40 -5.25 -3.64 2.76
C VAL A 40 -5.50 -2.31 3.47
N CYS A 41 -4.46 -1.70 4.01
CA CYS A 41 -4.57 -0.40 4.68
C CYS A 41 -3.31 0.45 4.50
N ASP A 42 -3.45 1.74 4.79
CA ASP A 42 -2.29 2.62 4.95
C ASP A 42 -1.56 2.31 6.28
N ASP A 43 -0.70 3.23 6.73
CA ASP A 43 0.09 3.03 7.95
C ASP A 43 -0.58 3.66 9.18
N TYR A 44 -1.89 3.90 9.13
CA TYR A 44 -2.57 4.51 10.26
C TYR A 44 -2.43 3.64 11.51
N SER A 45 -1.99 4.24 12.62
CA SER A 45 -1.68 3.53 13.87
C SER A 45 -2.89 2.81 14.46
N GLY A 46 -4.11 3.26 14.13
CA GLY A 46 -5.36 2.62 14.54
C GLY A 46 -5.49 1.14 14.14
N TYR A 47 -4.81 0.71 13.06
CA TYR A 47 -4.85 -0.68 12.61
C TYR A 47 -3.87 -1.61 13.34
N LYS A 48 -2.84 -1.08 13.99
CA LYS A 48 -1.70 -1.88 14.46
C LYS A 48 -2.08 -2.94 15.48
N ALA A 49 -2.99 -2.63 16.39
CA ALA A 49 -3.52 -3.61 17.34
C ALA A 49 -4.25 -4.77 16.64
N SER A 50 -4.96 -4.50 15.54
CA SER A 50 -5.67 -5.55 14.77
C SER A 50 -4.70 -6.60 14.22
N PHE A 51 -3.47 -6.23 13.87
CA PHE A 51 -2.47 -7.17 13.35
C PHE A 51 -1.94 -8.13 14.40
N GLN A 52 -1.99 -7.74 15.68
CA GLN A 52 -1.65 -8.62 16.81
C GLN A 52 -2.76 -9.63 17.11
N HIS A 53 -3.96 -9.43 16.55
CA HIS A 53 -5.13 -10.30 16.70
C HIS A 53 -5.40 -11.13 15.43
N GLY A 54 -4.34 -11.50 14.69
CA GLY A 54 -4.40 -12.47 13.59
C GLY A 54 -4.83 -11.92 12.22
N ILE A 55 -5.03 -10.60 12.08
CA ILE A 55 -5.16 -9.97 10.76
C ILE A 55 -3.77 -9.79 10.13
N THR A 56 -3.63 -10.20 8.88
CA THR A 56 -2.40 -9.97 8.09
C THR A 56 -2.46 -8.59 7.43
N GLU A 57 -1.49 -7.73 7.74
CA GLU A 57 -1.33 -6.42 7.10
C GLU A 57 -0.88 -6.58 5.63
N ILE A 58 -1.62 -5.94 4.72
CA ILE A 58 -1.21 -5.68 3.34
C ILE A 58 -1.07 -4.16 3.16
N GLY A 59 0.11 -3.71 2.75
CA GLY A 59 0.40 -2.29 2.57
C GLY A 59 -0.34 -1.71 1.38
N CYS A 60 -1.02 -0.58 1.56
CA CYS A 60 -1.69 0.11 0.47
C CYS A 60 -0.68 0.84 -0.45
N ALA A 61 -0.39 0.26 -1.62
CA ALA A 61 0.50 0.85 -2.63
C ALA A 61 0.01 2.22 -3.15
N ALA A 62 -1.30 2.48 -3.16
CA ALA A 62 -1.85 3.78 -3.53
C ALA A 62 -1.41 4.90 -2.56
N HIS A 63 -1.32 4.59 -1.26
CA HIS A 63 -0.81 5.54 -0.27
C HIS A 63 0.71 5.73 -0.37
N ALA A 64 1.46 4.67 -0.70
CA ALA A 64 2.89 4.79 -0.98
C ALA A 64 3.14 5.71 -2.19
N ARG A 65 2.45 5.46 -3.32
CA ARG A 65 2.51 6.29 -4.52
C ARG A 65 2.12 7.74 -4.25
N ARG A 66 1.03 7.97 -3.49
CA ARG A 66 0.49 9.31 -3.23
C ARG A 66 1.55 10.25 -2.63
N LYS A 67 2.39 9.74 -1.72
CA LYS A 67 3.46 10.54 -1.11
C LYS A 67 4.45 11.09 -2.14
N PHE A 68 4.82 10.30 -3.14
CA PHE A 68 5.67 10.76 -4.23
C PHE A 68 4.91 11.69 -5.18
N PHE A 69 3.65 11.34 -5.51
CA PHE A 69 2.82 12.13 -6.40
C PHE A 69 2.61 13.56 -5.87
N GLU A 70 2.25 13.72 -4.60
CA GLU A 70 2.02 15.03 -3.99
C GLU A 70 3.29 15.90 -4.02
N LEU A 71 4.46 15.33 -3.74
CA LEU A 71 5.73 16.04 -3.83
C LEU A 71 6.08 16.46 -5.25
N HIS A 72 5.77 15.61 -6.24
CA HIS A 72 5.99 15.94 -7.64
C HIS A 72 5.00 17.00 -8.14
N ALA A 73 3.71 16.81 -7.88
CA ALA A 73 2.64 17.68 -8.38
C ALA A 73 2.65 19.07 -7.74
N ASN A 74 2.92 19.17 -6.43
CA ASN A 74 2.82 20.43 -5.69
C ASN A 74 4.16 21.16 -5.56
N HIS A 75 5.29 20.45 -5.72
CA HIS A 75 6.62 20.99 -5.46
C HIS A 75 7.64 20.67 -6.57
N SER A 76 7.19 20.13 -7.71
CA SER A 76 8.05 19.79 -8.86
C SER A 76 9.26 18.93 -8.49
N SER A 77 9.13 18.11 -7.43
CA SER A 77 10.22 17.26 -6.97
C SER A 77 10.59 16.24 -8.05
N GLN A 78 11.80 16.39 -8.59
CA GLN A 78 12.31 15.50 -9.64
C GLN A 78 12.55 14.09 -9.10
N VAL A 79 13.11 13.98 -7.88
CA VAL A 79 13.32 12.69 -7.21
C VAL A 79 11.98 11.99 -6.98
N ALA A 80 10.93 12.70 -6.55
CA ALA A 80 9.62 12.09 -6.38
C ALA A 80 9.01 11.65 -7.73
N GLY A 81 9.21 12.43 -8.79
CA GLY A 81 8.78 12.08 -10.14
C GLY A 81 9.38 10.76 -10.64
N GLN A 82 10.64 10.49 -10.32
CA GLN A 82 11.33 9.24 -10.68
C GLN A 82 10.73 7.97 -10.04
N ALA A 83 10.01 8.10 -8.92
CA ALA A 83 9.33 6.96 -8.29
C ALA A 83 8.06 6.54 -9.04
N LEU A 84 7.37 7.49 -9.70
CA LEU A 84 6.05 7.28 -10.27
C LEU A 84 6.01 6.21 -11.39
N PRO A 85 7.00 6.13 -12.31
CA PRO A 85 7.04 5.08 -13.34
C PRO A 85 7.03 3.65 -12.79
N PHE A 86 7.64 3.40 -11.62
CA PHE A 86 7.58 2.08 -10.99
C PHE A 86 6.14 1.71 -10.62
N PHE A 87 5.41 2.64 -9.99
CA PHE A 87 4.01 2.42 -9.63
C PHE A 87 3.09 2.31 -10.84
N THR A 88 3.34 3.09 -11.91
CA THR A 88 2.61 2.95 -13.17
C THR A 88 2.78 1.54 -13.73
N THR A 89 4.02 1.06 -13.82
CA THR A 89 4.32 -0.31 -14.30
C THR A 89 3.62 -1.37 -13.45
N LEU A 90 3.63 -1.23 -12.12
CA LEU A 90 2.90 -2.13 -11.22
C LEU A 90 1.39 -2.11 -11.48
N TYR A 91 0.79 -0.94 -11.68
CA TYR A 91 -0.63 -0.84 -12.00
C TYR A 91 -0.98 -1.43 -13.35
N ASP A 92 -0.09 -1.32 -14.34
CA ASP A 92 -0.27 -1.92 -15.66
C ASP A 92 -0.29 -3.46 -15.54
N ILE A 93 0.65 -4.02 -14.77
CA ILE A 93 0.67 -5.45 -14.46
C ILE A 93 -0.62 -5.88 -13.74
N GLU A 94 -1.09 -5.11 -12.75
CA GLU A 94 -2.33 -5.43 -12.03
C GLU A 94 -3.59 -5.35 -12.90
N ARG A 95 -3.62 -4.46 -13.91
CA ARG A 95 -4.72 -4.43 -14.89
C ARG A 95 -4.75 -5.70 -15.73
N GLU A 96 -3.58 -6.18 -16.18
CA GLU A 96 -3.49 -7.46 -16.89
C GLU A 96 -3.87 -8.64 -15.97
N ALA A 97 -3.47 -8.59 -14.70
CA ALA A 97 -3.74 -9.63 -13.72
C ALA A 97 -5.22 -9.73 -13.30
N ALA A 98 -6.03 -8.71 -13.60
CA ALA A 98 -7.41 -8.61 -13.14
C ALA A 98 -8.33 -9.69 -13.75
N ALA A 99 -8.04 -10.12 -14.97
CA ALA A 99 -8.82 -11.14 -15.69
C ALA A 99 -8.38 -12.59 -15.39
N LEU A 100 -7.24 -12.77 -14.73
CA LEU A 100 -6.65 -14.08 -14.46
C LEU A 100 -7.26 -14.72 -13.21
N ASP A 101 -7.18 -16.05 -13.11
CA ASP A 101 -7.48 -16.75 -11.86
C ASP A 101 -6.41 -16.46 -10.78
N ALA A 102 -6.64 -16.97 -9.56
CA ALA A 102 -5.75 -16.69 -8.43
C ALA A 102 -4.31 -17.18 -8.63
N ASP A 103 -4.12 -18.36 -9.23
CA ASP A 103 -2.81 -18.98 -9.41
C ASP A 103 -2.03 -18.33 -10.56
N GLU A 104 -2.71 -18.10 -11.68
CA GLU A 104 -2.17 -17.37 -12.82
C GLU A 104 -1.77 -15.94 -12.44
N ARG A 105 -2.62 -15.25 -11.67
CA ARG A 105 -2.32 -13.92 -11.14
C ARG A 105 -1.08 -13.95 -10.25
N ARG A 106 -0.96 -14.94 -9.37
CA ARG A 106 0.23 -15.11 -8.53
C ARG A 106 1.47 -15.32 -9.39
N ARG A 107 1.42 -16.20 -10.40
CA ARG A 107 2.54 -16.44 -11.33
C ARG A 107 2.92 -15.19 -12.11
N LEU A 108 1.94 -14.42 -12.61
CA LEU A 108 2.17 -13.16 -13.31
C LEU A 108 2.89 -12.15 -12.41
N ARG A 109 2.41 -11.97 -11.18
CA ARG A 109 3.03 -11.06 -10.20
C ARG A 109 4.47 -11.48 -9.88
N GLN A 110 4.73 -12.77 -9.65
CA GLN A 110 6.08 -13.25 -9.39
C GLN A 110 7.02 -13.06 -10.59
N ARG A 111 6.52 -13.22 -11.81
CA ARG A 111 7.33 -13.05 -13.02
C ARG A 111 7.59 -11.58 -13.37
N ARG A 112 6.61 -10.70 -13.17
CA ARG A 112 6.66 -9.31 -13.69
C ARG A 112 6.65 -8.23 -12.61
N ALA A 113 5.82 -8.36 -11.58
CA ALA A 113 5.73 -7.34 -10.54
C ALA A 113 6.93 -7.43 -9.59
N LYS A 114 7.40 -8.64 -9.26
CA LYS A 114 8.53 -8.82 -8.34
C LYS A 114 9.81 -8.10 -8.80
N PRO A 115 10.29 -8.23 -10.06
CA PRO A 115 11.45 -7.46 -10.51
C PRO A 115 11.27 -5.94 -10.42
N VAL A 116 10.05 -5.43 -10.67
CA VAL A 116 9.73 -4.00 -10.55
C VAL A 116 9.77 -3.56 -9.09
N CYS A 117 9.23 -4.37 -8.18
CA CYS A 117 9.35 -4.13 -6.74
C CYS A 117 10.82 -4.12 -6.30
N ASP A 118 11.59 -5.13 -6.68
CA ASP A 118 13.01 -5.23 -6.30
C ASP A 118 13.80 -4.01 -6.81
N ALA A 119 13.58 -3.58 -8.06
CA ALA A 119 14.19 -2.37 -8.61
C ALA A 119 13.74 -1.09 -7.89
N LEU A 120 12.45 -0.98 -7.53
CA LEU A 120 11.94 0.13 -6.73
C LEU A 120 12.59 0.15 -5.34
N TYR A 121 12.78 -0.99 -4.69
CA TYR A 121 13.44 -1.07 -3.38
C TYR A 121 14.88 -0.56 -3.44
N GLU A 122 15.66 -1.03 -4.40
CA GLU A 122 17.04 -0.58 -4.60
C GLU A 122 17.09 0.92 -4.89
N TRP A 123 16.18 1.43 -5.72
CA TRP A 123 16.06 2.87 -5.96
C TRP A 123 15.72 3.65 -4.70
N LEU A 124 14.75 3.19 -3.89
CA LEU A 124 14.38 3.82 -2.62
C LEU A 124 15.58 3.90 -1.67
N MET A 125 16.32 2.79 -1.53
CA MET A 125 17.52 2.70 -0.70
C MET A 125 18.64 3.63 -1.18
N ALA A 126 18.85 3.72 -2.50
CA ALA A 126 19.84 4.60 -3.09
C ALA A 126 19.49 6.08 -2.87
N GLN A 127 18.25 6.49 -3.17
CA GLN A 127 17.80 7.86 -2.96
C GLN A 127 17.83 8.27 -1.49
N ARG A 128 17.53 7.34 -0.58
CA ARG A 128 17.50 7.65 0.85
C ARG A 128 18.85 8.09 1.41
N LYS A 129 19.96 7.65 0.81
CA LYS A 129 21.33 8.05 1.15
C LYS A 129 21.69 9.45 0.67
N LEU A 130 20.96 9.98 -0.32
CA LEU A 130 21.27 11.25 -0.99
C LEU A 130 20.45 12.43 -0.45
N VAL A 131 19.31 12.14 0.18
CA VAL A 131 18.39 13.18 0.66
C VAL A 131 18.64 13.53 2.13
N ALA A 132 18.47 14.80 2.47
CA ALA A 132 18.60 15.27 3.85
C ALA A 132 17.56 14.64 4.78
N GLU A 133 18.00 14.34 6.01
CA GLU A 133 17.13 13.88 7.09
C GLU A 133 15.97 14.86 7.33
N GLY A 134 14.79 14.32 7.68
CA GLY A 134 13.60 15.13 7.98
C GLY A 134 12.93 15.81 6.77
N SER A 135 13.56 15.81 5.59
CA SER A 135 12.97 16.36 4.37
C SER A 135 11.67 15.63 3.97
N ALA A 136 10.82 16.31 3.21
CA ALA A 136 9.55 15.72 2.79
C ALA A 136 9.75 14.48 1.89
N ILE A 137 10.80 14.50 1.06
CA ILE A 137 11.19 13.33 0.26
C ILE A 137 11.74 12.18 1.13
N ALA A 138 12.54 12.46 2.15
CA ALA A 138 12.99 11.43 3.09
C ALA A 138 11.80 10.75 3.78
N LYS A 139 10.77 11.51 4.18
CA LYS A 139 9.53 10.96 4.74
C LYS A 139 8.76 10.07 3.74
N ALA A 140 8.75 10.42 2.46
CA ALA A 140 8.11 9.62 1.41
C ALA A 140 8.86 8.29 1.16
N LEU A 141 10.19 8.33 1.11
CA LEU A 141 11.06 7.16 0.99
C LEU A 141 10.89 6.24 2.21
N ASP A 142 10.97 6.81 3.42
CA ASP A 142 10.88 6.07 4.68
C ASP A 142 9.53 5.36 4.86
N TYR A 143 8.44 5.96 4.40
CA TYR A 143 7.13 5.31 4.45
C TYR A 143 7.13 3.98 3.69
N SER A 144 7.73 3.96 2.50
CA SER A 144 7.78 2.77 1.66
C SER A 144 8.80 1.76 2.21
N LEU A 145 9.99 2.22 2.60
CA LEU A 145 11.05 1.36 3.14
C LEU A 145 10.64 0.67 4.44
N LYS A 146 10.06 1.39 5.41
CA LYS A 146 9.62 0.82 6.69
C LYS A 146 8.48 -0.18 6.54
N ARG A 147 7.70 -0.09 5.46
CA ARG A 147 6.54 -0.95 5.19
C ARG A 147 6.78 -1.91 4.04
N TRP A 148 8.02 -2.05 3.57
CA TRP A 148 8.33 -2.78 2.35
C TRP A 148 7.78 -4.21 2.40
N GLY A 149 8.01 -4.89 3.52
CA GLY A 149 7.47 -6.23 3.76
C GLY A 149 5.95 -6.29 3.55
N ALA A 150 5.18 -5.35 4.10
CA ALA A 150 3.71 -5.30 3.92
C ALA A 150 3.31 -4.92 2.49
N LEU A 151 4.09 -4.07 1.81
CA LEU A 151 3.84 -3.63 0.43
C LEU A 151 4.09 -4.72 -0.61
N THR A 152 4.89 -5.75 -0.27
CA THR A 152 5.30 -6.80 -1.22
C THR A 152 4.94 -8.23 -0.79
N ARG A 153 3.95 -8.41 0.10
CA ARG A 153 3.46 -9.73 0.52
C ARG A 153 2.78 -10.53 -0.58
#